data_AF-A0A9E8AUX0-F1
#
_entry.id   AF-A0A9E8AUX0-F1
#
_cell.length_a   1.000
_cell.length_b   1.000
_cell.length_c   1.000
_cell.angle_alpha   90.00
_cell.angle_beta   90.00
_cell.angle_gamma   90.00
#
_symmetry.space_group_name_H-M   'P 1'
#
loop_
_entity.id
_entity.type
_entity.pdbx_description
1 polymer ?
#
loop_
_entity_poly.entity_id
_entity_poly.type
_entity_poly.pdbx_seq_one_letter_code
_entity_poly.pdbx_strand_id
1 'polypeptide(L)' 'MQRACLDTLGHGPKWLSRRIRLQEVALGLATRPTEELAVIAADLGYTDQSHLTRDFRTATGITPDAYRRTISSLTA' A
#
# COMPACT_ATOMS: atom_id res chain seq x y z
N MET A 1 7.50 15.48 17.97
CA MET A 1 7.91 14.44 16.99
C MET A 1 7.75 14.85 15.52
N GLN A 2 6.86 15.78 15.15
CA GLN A 2 6.63 16.16 13.74
C GLN A 2 7.80 16.83 12.99
N ARG A 3 8.76 17.47 13.69
CA ARG A 3 9.89 18.18 13.05
C ARG A 3 11.09 17.28 12.70
N ALA A 4 11.32 16.20 13.43
CA ALA A 4 12.53 15.37 13.27
C ALA A 4 12.55 14.51 11.99
N CYS A 5 11.38 14.21 11.40
CA CYS A 5 11.33 13.41 10.16
C CYS A 5 11.81 14.15 8.91
N LEU A 6 11.84 15.49 8.91
CA LEU A 6 12.23 16.27 7.74
C LEU A 6 13.75 16.28 7.52
N ASP A 7 14.54 16.34 8.59
CA ASP A 7 16.01 16.48 8.50
C ASP A 7 16.73 15.15 8.24
N THR A 8 16.20 14.03 8.73
CA THR A 8 16.94 12.74 8.68
C THR A 8 16.68 11.93 7.41
N LEU A 9 15.55 12.14 6.71
CA LEU A 9 15.11 11.27 5.61
C LEU A 9 14.97 11.98 4.25
N GLY A 10 15.21 13.29 4.18
CA GLY A 10 15.06 14.08 2.94
C GLY A 10 13.62 14.15 2.41
N HIS A 11 12.65 13.65 3.16
CA HIS A 11 11.26 13.52 2.78
C HIS A 11 10.34 13.87 3.96
N GLY A 12 9.36 14.74 3.73
CA GLY A 12 8.45 15.20 4.78
C GLY A 12 7.43 14.14 5.25
N PRO A 13 6.70 14.42 6.34
CA PRO A 13 5.78 13.46 6.98
C PRO A 13 4.79 12.79 6.02
N LYS A 14 4.33 13.51 4.99
CA LYS A 14 3.42 12.98 3.96
C LYS A 14 4.02 11.81 3.18
N TRP A 15 5.32 11.88 2.85
CA TRP A 15 6.00 10.80 2.15
C TRP A 15 6.09 9.56 3.04
N LEU A 16 6.42 9.76 4.32
CA LEU A 16 6.52 8.65 5.27
C LEU A 16 5.16 7.97 5.48
N SER A 17 4.10 8.75 5.70
CA SER A 17 2.73 8.20 5.81
C SER A 17 2.33 7.42 4.56
N ARG A 18 2.67 7.91 3.36
CA ARG A 18 2.42 7.20 2.11
C ARG A 18 3.21 5.88 2.03
N ARG A 19 4.49 5.88 2.41
CA ARG A 19 5.34 4.67 2.40
C ARG A 19 4.84 3.61 3.37
N ILE A 20 4.50 4.01 4.59
CA ILE A 20 3.89 3.11 5.58
C ILE A 20 2.60 2.52 5.01
N ARG A 21 1.71 3.36 4.46
CA ARG A 21 0.45 2.88 3.86
C ARG A 21 0.67 1.86 2.75
N LEU A 22 1.65 2.06 1.88
CA LEU A 22 1.98 1.11 0.81
C LEU A 22 2.49 -0.23 1.36
N GLN A 23 3.26 -0.22 2.45
CA GLN A 23 3.69 -1.44 3.13
C GLN A 23 2.51 -2.18 3.75
N GLU A 24 1.60 -1.46 4.40
CA GLU A 24 0.36 -2.02 4.96
C GLU A 24 -0.55 -2.60 3.87
N VAL A 25 -0.64 -1.98 2.69
CA VAL A 25 -1.36 -2.56 1.54
C VAL A 25 -0.71 -3.89 1.15
N ALA A 26 0.61 -3.93 0.96
CA ALA A 26 1.30 -5.16 0.57
C ALA A 26 1.13 -6.28 1.59
N LEU A 27 1.17 -5.94 2.89
CA LEU A 27 0.91 -6.86 3.98
C LEU A 27 -0.54 -7.36 3.95
N GLY A 28 -1.51 -6.47 3.81
CA GLY A 28 -2.93 -6.81 3.73
C GLY A 28 -3.25 -7.75 2.55
N LEU A 29 -2.62 -7.55 1.39
CA LEU A 29 -2.76 -8.44 0.24
C LEU A 29 -2.22 -9.84 0.51
N ALA A 30 -1.17 -9.96 1.31
CA ALA A 30 -0.55 -11.24 1.67
C ALA A 30 -1.30 -11.98 2.78
N THR A 31 -1.83 -11.26 3.76
CA THR A 31 -2.52 -11.86 4.93
C THR A 31 -4.01 -12.07 4.71
N ARG A 32 -4.63 -11.34 3.78
CA ARG A 32 -6.08 -11.38 3.50
C ARG A 32 -6.35 -11.66 2.01
N PRO A 33 -5.92 -12.83 1.49
CA PRO A 33 -5.89 -13.09 0.04
C PRO A 33 -7.28 -13.08 -0.63
N THR A 34 -8.34 -13.40 0.12
CA THR A 34 -9.71 -13.46 -0.39
C THR A 34 -10.49 -12.16 -0.20
N GLU A 35 -9.92 -11.16 0.47
CA GLU A 35 -10.64 -9.94 0.78
C GLU A 35 -10.72 -8.99 -0.41
N GLU A 36 -11.81 -8.23 -0.47
CA GLU A 36 -12.03 -7.27 -1.53
C GLU A 36 -11.08 -6.08 -1.38
N LEU A 37 -10.48 -5.66 -2.50
CA LEU A 37 -9.56 -4.52 -2.52
C LEU A 37 -10.22 -3.21 -2.06
N ALA A 38 -11.54 -3.09 -2.18
CA ALA A 38 -12.30 -1.95 -1.68
C ALA A 38 -12.30 -1.88 -0.15
N VAL A 39 -12.37 -3.02 0.54
CA VAL A 39 -12.29 -3.09 2.01
C VAL A 39 -10.87 -2.74 2.46
N ILE A 40 -9.85 -3.34 1.83
CA ILE A 40 -8.43 -3.00 2.10
C ILE A 40 -8.16 -1.51 1.86
N ALA A 41 -8.77 -0.91 0.83
CA ALA A 41 -8.66 0.51 0.55
C ALA A 41 -9.24 1.36 1.68
N ALA A 42 -10.45 1.06 2.13
CA ALA A 42 -11.12 1.79 3.21
C ALA A 42 -10.32 1.70 4.53
N ASP A 43 -9.89 0.50 4.92
CA ASP A 43 -9.12 0.26 6.16
C ASP A 43 -7.83 1.08 6.22
N LEU A 44 -7.18 1.28 5.06
CA LEU A 44 -5.89 1.97 4.96
C LEU A 44 -6.03 3.45 4.60
N GLY A 45 -7.25 3.98 4.61
CA GLY A 45 -7.55 5.39 4.43
C GLY A 45 -7.44 5.87 2.98
N TYR A 46 -7.67 4.98 2.00
CA TYR A 46 -7.95 5.38 0.62
C TYR A 46 -9.43 5.68 0.44
N THR A 47 -9.72 6.63 -0.45
CA THR A 47 -11.09 7.05 -0.77
C THR A 47 -11.90 5.94 -1.43
N ASP A 48 -11.24 5.14 -2.27
CA ASP A 48 -11.82 4.02 -3.00
C ASP A 48 -10.71 3.08 -3.52
N GLN A 49 -11.11 1.95 -4.09
CA GLN A 49 -10.21 0.97 -4.69
C GLN A 49 -9.36 1.55 -5.85
N SER A 50 -9.89 2.50 -6.62
CA SER A 50 -9.18 3.10 -7.76
C SER A 50 -8.04 4.00 -7.29
N HIS A 51 -8.24 4.76 -6.20
CA HIS A 51 -7.21 5.54 -5.53
C HIS A 51 -6.09 4.61 -5.03
N LEU A 52 -6.42 3.54 -4.32
CA LEU A 52 -5.44 2.53 -3.90
C LEU A 52 -4.68 1.97 -5.10
N THR A 53 -5.39 1.57 -6.15
CA THR A 53 -4.80 0.94 -7.35
C THR A 53 -3.81 1.89 -8.04
N ARG A 54 -4.17 3.16 -8.19
CA ARG A 54 -3.30 4.17 -8.80
C ARG A 54 -2.07 4.43 -7.94
N ASP A 55 -2.22 4.58 -6.62
CA ASP A 55 -1.09 4.85 -5.73
C ASP A 55 -0.11 3.66 -5.67
N PHE A 56 -0.65 2.45 -5.51
CA PHE A 56 0.13 1.23 -5.46
C PHE A 56 0.88 0.97 -6.77
N ARG A 57 0.21 1.13 -7.92
CA ARG A 57 0.86 1.00 -9.23
C ARG A 57 1.93 2.06 -9.46
N THR A 58 1.68 3.30 -9.03
CA THR A 58 2.67 4.37 -9.13
C THR A 58 3.93 4.05 -8.32
N ALA A 59 3.79 3.35 -7.18
CA ALA A 59 4.92 2.99 -6.33
C ALA A 59 5.62 1.68 -6.71
N THR A 60 4.89 0.69 -7.21
CA THR A 60 5.39 -0.69 -7.41
C THR A 60 5.49 -1.12 -8.87
N GLY A 61 4.89 -0.35 -9.80
CA GLY A 61 4.82 -0.68 -11.22
C GLY A 61 3.68 -1.62 -11.61
N ILE A 62 3.04 -2.31 -10.65
CA ILE A 62 1.97 -3.28 -10.92
C ILE A 62 0.71 -2.99 -10.09
N THR A 63 -0.42 -3.59 -10.47
CA THR A 63 -1.66 -3.44 -9.71
C THR A 63 -1.65 -4.30 -8.44
N PRO A 64 -2.40 -3.92 -7.39
CA PRO A 64 -2.58 -4.73 -6.19
C PRO A 64 -3.05 -6.16 -6.50
N ASP A 65 -3.95 -6.30 -7.46
CA ASP A 65 -4.47 -7.60 -7.88
C ASP A 65 -3.41 -8.47 -8.57
N ALA A 66 -2.58 -7.88 -9.44
CA ALA A 66 -1.45 -8.58 -10.04
C ALA A 66 -0.44 -9.01 -8.98
N TYR A 67 -0.09 -8.11 -8.05
CA TYR A 67 0.79 -8.43 -6.92
C TYR A 67 0.25 -9.61 -6.09
N ARG A 68 -1.04 -9.59 -5.77
CA ARG A 68 -1.74 -10.66 -5.05
C ARG A 68 -1.66 -12.02 -5.76
N ARG A 69 -1.83 -12.04 -7.08
CA ARG A 69 -1.68 -13.28 -7.86
C ARG A 69 -0.23 -13.79 -7.83
N THR A 70 0.75 -12.90 -7.95
CA THR A 70 2.18 -13.26 -7.88
C THR A 70 2.54 -13.89 -6.53
N ILE A 71 2.13 -13.28 -5.41
CA ILE A 71 2.41 -13.85 -4.09
C ILE A 71 1.66 -15.17 -3.86
N SER A 72 0.42 -15.29 -4.33
CA SER A 72 -0.34 -16.55 -4.24
C SER A 72 0.33 -17.69 -5.02
N SER A 73 0.98 -17.39 -6.14
CA SER A 73 1.74 -18.38 -6.91
C SER A 73 3.08 -18.76 -6.30
N LEU A 74 3.64 -17.95 -5.40
CA LEU A 74 4.88 -18.26 -4.68
C LEU A 74 4.63 -19.10 -3.42
N THR A 75 3.42 -19.05 -2.87
CA THR A 75 3.00 -19.80 -1.69
C THR A 75 2.30 -21.12 -2.01
N ALA A 76 2.07 -21.43 -3.29
CA ALA A 76 1.46 -22.67 -3.78
C ALA A 76 2.55 -23.67 -4.19
#